data_AF-A0A7Y5TQ44-F1
#
_entry.id   AF-A0A7Y5TQ44-F1
#
_cell.length_a   1.000
_cell.length_b   1.000
_cell.length_c   1.000
_cell.angle_alpha   90.00
_cell.angle_beta   90.00
_cell.angle_gamma   90.00
#
_symmetry.space_group_name_H-M   'P 1'
#
loop_
_entity.id
_entity.type
_entity.pdbx_description
1 polymer ?
#
loop_
_entity_poly.entity_id
_entity_poly.type
_entity_poly.pdbx_seq_one_letter_code
_entity_poly.pdbx_strand_id
1 'polypeptide(L)'
;MKPNDDSGKLPTSERPFRVLIISGSDRRQYNCPGVDSKSRALMLRMAERLPQEWEIDYEDLGNVYGRARIQSCNACVSTSMALCCWPCNCYEKGDKKEPDLLWDVDMYARLDLADAWAIIGPHNWYGASSNLKLMFDRLVCMNGGNPNEKLIDHKNPEKAMALEHSAQWEDLSVNHLEGRSAGFFCYGDEGGDEMDETGRPKKLRHKAWFNPDEEPFENARDAYAPLVWQSRYSGIEVPDELWTYCTTGKGLPYSNNQSEDMIREAEFMGAFDTWTDRFAAFVGAKGKVEPGRWRAYGYEAPGHRWADAKLAWRDVRMRVGRAPEGSSPRAQEELGLNEDAVLNRHKSEGARLRE
;
A
#
# COMPACT_ATOMS: atom_id res chain seq x y z
N MET A 1 9.21 -15.92 -17.66
CA MET A 1 10.02 -14.97 -18.44
C MET A 1 10.55 -13.94 -17.47
N LYS A 2 11.75 -13.38 -17.69
CA LYS A 2 12.18 -12.23 -16.87
C LYS A 2 11.24 -11.05 -17.17
N PRO A 3 10.77 -10.31 -16.17
CA PRO A 3 9.92 -9.14 -16.41
C PRO A 3 10.69 -8.12 -17.25
N ASN A 4 10.01 -7.55 -18.25
CA ASN A 4 10.56 -6.54 -19.13
C ASN A 4 9.58 -5.37 -19.23
N ASP A 5 9.92 -4.24 -18.64
CA ASP A 5 9.03 -3.07 -18.64
C ASP A 5 8.79 -2.49 -20.05
N ASP A 6 9.67 -2.77 -21.01
CA ASP A 6 9.44 -2.41 -22.42
C ASP A 6 8.24 -3.15 -23.05
N SER A 7 7.81 -4.27 -22.47
CA SER A 7 6.55 -4.94 -22.85
C SER A 7 5.34 -4.02 -22.67
N GLY A 8 5.44 -2.98 -21.82
CA GLY A 8 4.42 -1.95 -21.66
C GLY A 8 4.20 -1.05 -22.87
N LYS A 9 5.12 -1.07 -23.87
CA LYS A 9 5.02 -0.35 -25.15
C LYS A 9 4.29 -1.14 -26.24
N LEU A 10 4.12 -2.45 -26.04
CA LEU A 10 3.47 -3.33 -27.00
C LEU A 10 1.95 -3.29 -26.83
N PRO A 11 1.18 -3.53 -27.91
CA PRO A 11 -0.26 -3.79 -27.80
C PRO A 11 -0.56 -4.95 -26.84
N THR A 12 -1.70 -4.89 -26.16
CA THR A 12 -2.15 -5.94 -25.21
C THR A 12 -2.14 -7.34 -25.82
N SER A 13 -2.50 -7.45 -27.11
CA SER A 13 -2.45 -8.72 -27.85
C SER A 13 -1.03 -9.31 -27.98
N GLU A 14 0.01 -8.48 -28.00
CA GLU A 14 1.39 -8.86 -28.32
C GLU A 14 2.31 -8.97 -27.09
N ARG A 15 2.05 -8.20 -26.02
CA ARG A 15 2.86 -8.30 -24.79
C ARG A 15 2.62 -9.62 -24.05
N PRO A 16 3.58 -10.14 -23.28
CA PRO A 16 3.31 -11.25 -22.36
C PRO A 16 2.29 -10.86 -21.27
N PHE A 17 1.62 -11.87 -20.70
CA PHE A 17 0.82 -11.70 -19.48
C PHE A 17 1.77 -11.46 -18.30
N ARG A 18 1.46 -10.50 -17.42
CA ARG A 18 2.34 -10.09 -16.32
C ARG A 18 1.65 -10.19 -14.97
N VAL A 19 2.32 -10.85 -14.02
CA VAL A 19 1.90 -10.92 -12.62
C VAL A 19 2.92 -10.18 -11.76
N LEU A 20 2.43 -9.36 -10.81
CA LEU A 20 3.25 -8.80 -9.74
C LEU A 20 2.97 -9.53 -8.42
N ILE A 21 3.98 -10.15 -7.84
CA ILE A 21 3.90 -10.83 -6.54
C ILE A 21 4.53 -9.95 -5.46
N ILE A 22 3.80 -9.67 -4.38
CA ILE A 22 4.23 -8.78 -3.30
C ILE A 22 4.40 -9.59 -2.02
N SER A 23 5.62 -9.62 -1.49
CA SER A 23 5.88 -10.04 -0.11
C SER A 23 5.60 -8.88 0.84
N GLY A 24 4.52 -9.00 1.59
CA GLY A 24 4.01 -8.00 2.52
C GLY A 24 4.49 -8.18 3.95
N SER A 25 5.58 -8.90 4.23
CA SER A 25 6.14 -8.98 5.59
C SER A 25 7.14 -7.86 5.86
N ASP A 26 7.09 -7.26 7.05
CA ASP A 26 8.05 -6.23 7.49
C ASP A 26 9.48 -6.78 7.74
N ARG A 27 9.63 -8.11 7.89
CA ARG A 27 10.89 -8.78 8.28
C ARG A 27 11.85 -9.03 7.11
N ARG A 28 13.15 -8.85 7.37
CA ARG A 28 14.29 -9.22 6.50
C ARG A 28 15.47 -9.67 7.35
N GLN A 29 16.31 -10.55 6.79
CA GLN A 29 17.54 -11.01 7.45
C GLN A 29 18.58 -9.90 7.68
N TYR A 30 18.58 -8.85 6.85
CA TYR A 30 19.53 -7.73 6.93
C TYR A 30 19.01 -6.56 7.79
N ASN A 31 18.26 -6.87 8.84
CA ASN A 31 17.72 -5.89 9.76
C ASN A 31 17.50 -6.52 11.15
N CYS A 32 16.92 -5.77 12.09
CA CYS A 32 16.73 -6.17 13.49
C CYS A 32 16.24 -7.62 13.71
N PRO A 33 15.28 -8.17 12.94
CA PRO A 33 14.82 -9.55 13.14
C PRO A 33 15.85 -10.65 12.82
N GLY A 34 16.92 -10.36 12.08
CA GLY A 34 18.02 -11.29 11.82
C GLY A 34 17.72 -12.52 10.95
N VAL A 35 16.47 -12.71 10.49
CA VAL A 35 16.07 -13.83 9.61
C VAL A 35 15.04 -13.38 8.56
N ASP A 36 14.95 -14.12 7.47
CA ASP A 36 14.06 -13.82 6.34
C ASP A 36 12.60 -14.24 6.61
N SER A 37 11.68 -13.57 5.91
CA SER A 37 10.25 -13.76 6.11
C SER A 37 9.69 -15.00 5.39
N LYS A 38 8.69 -15.62 6.00
CA LYS A 38 7.84 -16.64 5.37
C LYS A 38 7.23 -16.12 4.06
N SER A 39 6.70 -14.90 4.09
CA SER A 39 6.13 -14.22 2.92
C SER A 39 7.09 -14.17 1.73
N ARG A 40 8.38 -13.92 1.97
CA ARG A 40 9.38 -13.95 0.89
C ARG A 40 9.59 -15.36 0.35
N ALA A 41 9.72 -16.35 1.22
CA ALA A 41 9.87 -17.74 0.79
C ALA A 41 8.68 -18.20 -0.07
N LEU A 42 7.45 -17.85 0.35
CA LEU A 42 6.22 -18.12 -0.38
C LEU A 42 6.15 -17.35 -1.72
N MET A 43 6.53 -16.07 -1.74
CA MET A 43 6.62 -15.28 -2.97
C MET A 43 7.56 -15.92 -4.01
N LEU A 44 8.75 -16.36 -3.59
CA LEU A 44 9.70 -17.05 -4.48
C LEU A 44 9.15 -18.39 -4.97
N ARG A 45 8.51 -19.16 -4.09
CA ARG A 45 7.85 -20.42 -4.46
C ARG A 45 6.73 -20.20 -5.49
N MET A 46 5.89 -19.18 -5.30
CA MET A 46 4.85 -18.84 -6.28
C MET A 46 5.47 -18.47 -7.62
N ALA A 47 6.54 -17.68 -7.62
CA ALA A 47 7.22 -17.29 -8.86
C ALA A 47 7.74 -18.49 -9.67
N GLU A 48 8.19 -19.55 -9.00
CA GLU A 48 8.63 -20.81 -9.62
C GLU A 48 7.46 -21.67 -10.14
N ARG A 49 6.27 -21.54 -9.54
CA ARG A 49 5.09 -22.35 -9.88
C ARG A 49 4.21 -21.73 -10.96
N LEU A 50 4.20 -20.40 -11.09
CA LEU A 50 3.41 -19.74 -12.13
C LEU A 50 3.90 -20.13 -13.55
N PRO A 51 3.05 -20.04 -14.58
CA PRO A 51 3.44 -20.31 -15.96
C PRO A 51 4.66 -19.49 -16.38
N GLN A 52 5.72 -20.17 -16.82
CA GLN A 52 7.03 -19.56 -17.07
C GLN A 52 7.09 -18.79 -18.40
N GLU A 53 6.05 -18.83 -19.22
CA GLU A 53 5.82 -17.95 -20.36
C GLU A 53 5.31 -16.57 -19.96
N TRP A 54 4.80 -16.40 -18.72
CA TRP A 54 4.39 -15.10 -18.19
C TRP A 54 5.61 -14.28 -17.74
N GLU A 55 5.44 -12.96 -17.69
CA GLU A 55 6.35 -12.08 -16.96
C GLU A 55 6.02 -12.13 -15.47
N ILE A 56 6.92 -12.72 -14.70
CA ILE A 56 6.77 -12.83 -13.25
C ILE A 56 7.62 -11.77 -12.60
N ASP A 57 6.96 -10.71 -12.16
CA ASP A 57 7.55 -9.61 -11.39
C ASP A 57 7.28 -9.83 -9.90
N TYR A 58 8.23 -9.45 -9.03
CA TYR A 58 8.01 -9.53 -7.59
C TYR A 58 8.79 -8.47 -6.81
N GLU A 59 8.23 -8.06 -5.67
CA GLU A 59 8.88 -7.14 -4.73
C GLU A 59 8.69 -7.58 -3.28
N ASP A 60 9.72 -7.43 -2.47
CA ASP A 60 9.67 -7.64 -1.03
C ASP A 60 9.66 -6.29 -0.30
N LEU A 61 8.55 -5.98 0.35
CA LEU A 61 8.36 -4.73 1.10
C LEU A 61 9.07 -4.75 2.46
N GLY A 62 9.75 -5.84 2.82
CA GLY A 62 10.42 -5.96 4.10
C GLY A 62 11.47 -4.88 4.37
N ASN A 63 11.64 -4.56 5.64
CA ASN A 63 12.55 -3.49 6.08
C ASN A 63 14.01 -3.92 5.96
N VAL A 64 14.81 -3.24 5.14
CA VAL A 64 16.24 -3.46 5.00
C VAL A 64 17.02 -2.27 5.57
N TYR A 65 18.06 -2.53 6.38
CA TYR A 65 18.91 -1.45 6.90
C TYR A 65 19.55 -0.66 5.74
N GLY A 66 19.48 0.67 5.79
CA GLY A 66 20.03 1.54 4.75
C GLY A 66 19.24 1.63 3.44
N ARG A 67 18.15 0.87 3.29
CA ARG A 67 17.19 1.04 2.18
C ARG A 67 16.16 2.10 2.55
N ALA A 68 15.65 2.82 1.54
CA ALA A 68 14.50 3.70 1.70
C ALA A 68 13.33 2.96 2.37
N ARG A 69 12.56 3.69 3.17
CA ARG A 69 11.29 3.20 3.74
C ARG A 69 10.15 3.63 2.82
N ILE A 70 9.00 2.97 2.95
CA ILE A 70 7.77 3.50 2.35
C ILE A 70 7.36 4.70 3.19
N GLN A 71 7.33 5.87 2.58
CA GLN A 71 6.87 7.07 3.25
C GLN A 71 5.33 7.06 3.35
N SER A 72 4.77 7.64 4.41
CA SER A 72 3.33 7.62 4.65
C SER A 72 2.55 8.48 3.65
N CYS A 73 1.24 8.22 3.50
CA CYS A 73 0.41 9.12 2.71
C CYS A 73 0.23 10.47 3.43
N ASN A 74 0.35 11.58 2.70
CA ASN A 74 0.08 12.92 3.22
C ASN A 74 -1.43 13.28 3.22
N ALA A 75 -2.30 12.33 2.93
CA ALA A 75 -3.76 12.48 2.94
C ALA A 75 -4.28 13.66 2.08
N CYS A 76 -3.67 13.90 0.91
CA CYS A 76 -4.10 14.98 0.00
C CYS A 76 -5.58 14.90 -0.38
N VAL A 77 -6.11 13.67 -0.50
CA VAL A 77 -7.54 13.41 -0.78
C VAL A 77 -8.48 14.03 0.27
N SER A 78 -8.04 14.15 1.53
CA SER A 78 -8.83 14.76 2.60
C SER A 78 -8.99 16.28 2.46
N THR A 79 -8.27 16.88 1.52
CA THR A 79 -8.53 18.26 1.06
C THR A 79 -9.36 18.27 -0.22
N SER A 80 -8.97 17.45 -1.20
CA SER A 80 -9.63 17.27 -2.48
C SER A 80 -9.00 16.07 -3.20
N MET A 81 -9.79 15.22 -3.85
CA MET A 81 -9.30 14.16 -4.74
C MET A 81 -8.43 14.74 -5.85
N ALA A 82 -8.75 15.93 -6.37
CA ALA A 82 -7.93 16.60 -7.37
C ALA A 82 -6.53 17.02 -6.88
N LEU A 83 -6.29 17.05 -5.55
CA LEU A 83 -4.97 17.26 -4.94
C LEU A 83 -4.17 15.96 -4.83
N CYS A 84 -4.85 14.80 -4.82
CA CYS A 84 -4.25 13.49 -4.77
C CYS A 84 -3.88 13.03 -6.19
N CYS A 85 -2.64 13.26 -6.63
CA CYS A 85 -2.27 12.93 -8.02
C CYS A 85 -2.03 11.43 -8.24
N TRP A 86 -2.26 10.98 -9.48
CA TRP A 86 -1.90 9.66 -9.98
C TRP A 86 -0.83 9.78 -11.09
N PRO A 87 0.34 9.13 -10.95
CA PRO A 87 0.90 8.54 -9.72
C PRO A 87 1.09 9.56 -8.58
N CYS A 88 1.27 9.08 -7.34
CA CYS A 88 1.36 9.96 -6.18
C CYS A 88 2.60 10.87 -6.24
N ASN A 89 2.36 12.18 -6.26
CA ASN A 89 3.38 13.25 -6.32
C ASN A 89 3.80 13.80 -4.95
N CYS A 90 3.56 13.07 -3.85
CA CYS A 90 4.02 13.53 -2.53
C CYS A 90 5.51 13.28 -2.28
N TYR A 91 6.11 12.31 -2.99
CA TYR A 91 7.54 11.99 -2.93
C TYR A 91 8.04 11.77 -4.35
N GLU A 92 9.36 11.67 -4.52
CA GLU A 92 10.00 11.49 -5.81
C GLU A 92 11.16 10.50 -5.73
N LYS A 93 11.54 9.95 -6.88
CA LYS A 93 12.59 8.95 -7.01
C LYS A 93 13.96 9.53 -6.65
N GLY A 94 14.69 8.88 -5.75
CA GLY A 94 16.04 9.29 -5.37
C GLY A 94 16.13 10.56 -4.53
N ASP A 95 15.05 11.01 -3.90
CA ASP A 95 15.09 12.13 -2.96
C ASP A 95 15.99 11.80 -1.76
N LYS A 96 16.91 12.70 -1.43
CA LYS A 96 17.88 12.51 -0.33
C LYS A 96 17.34 12.93 1.04
N LYS A 97 16.36 13.84 1.07
CA LYS A 97 15.72 14.36 2.28
C LYS A 97 14.53 13.50 2.68
N GLU A 98 13.77 13.02 1.71
CA GLU A 98 12.58 12.19 1.87
C GLU A 98 12.64 10.93 0.99
N PRO A 99 13.62 10.03 1.21
CA PRO A 99 13.76 8.81 0.40
C PRO A 99 12.49 7.94 0.51
N ASP A 100 11.94 7.51 -0.63
CA ASP A 100 10.69 6.74 -0.71
C ASP A 100 10.88 5.45 -1.50
N LEU A 101 10.61 4.32 -0.85
CA LEU A 101 10.79 3.00 -1.44
C LEU A 101 9.94 2.80 -2.69
N LEU A 102 8.69 3.26 -2.70
CA LEU A 102 7.77 3.00 -3.82
C LEU A 102 8.26 3.63 -5.12
N TRP A 103 8.82 4.85 -5.05
CA TRP A 103 9.43 5.51 -6.19
C TRP A 103 10.78 4.90 -6.58
N ASP A 104 11.61 4.55 -5.60
CA ASP A 104 12.94 3.98 -5.85
C ASP A 104 12.87 2.62 -6.58
N VAL A 105 11.78 1.87 -6.42
CA VAL A 105 11.55 0.55 -7.06
C VAL A 105 10.52 0.59 -8.19
N ASP A 106 10.12 1.78 -8.64
CA ASP A 106 9.15 2.00 -9.73
C ASP A 106 7.80 1.29 -9.48
N MET A 107 7.35 1.22 -8.22
CA MET A 107 6.19 0.43 -7.81
C MET A 107 4.90 0.83 -8.53
N TYR A 108 4.63 2.14 -8.70
CA TYR A 108 3.43 2.59 -9.41
C TYR A 108 3.38 2.09 -10.85
N ALA A 109 4.52 2.13 -11.56
CA ALA A 109 4.63 1.62 -12.93
C ALA A 109 4.46 0.10 -12.98
N ARG A 110 5.03 -0.63 -12.01
CA ARG A 110 4.93 -2.10 -11.94
C ARG A 110 3.50 -2.58 -11.63
N LEU A 111 2.79 -1.86 -10.76
CA LEU A 111 1.37 -2.09 -10.48
C LEU A 111 0.51 -1.84 -11.72
N ASP A 112 0.80 -0.78 -12.48
CA ASP A 112 0.16 -0.46 -13.75
C ASP A 112 0.51 -1.49 -14.85
N LEU A 113 1.73 -1.99 -14.93
CA LEU A 113 2.12 -2.97 -15.95
C LEU A 113 1.53 -4.36 -15.72
N ALA A 114 1.23 -4.73 -14.48
CA ALA A 114 0.71 -6.05 -14.14
C ALA A 114 -0.77 -6.22 -14.51
N ASP A 115 -1.10 -7.39 -15.06
CA ASP A 115 -2.47 -7.84 -15.29
C ASP A 115 -3.14 -8.31 -14.00
N ALA A 116 -2.35 -8.89 -13.10
CA ALA A 116 -2.81 -9.36 -11.82
C ALA A 116 -1.76 -9.17 -10.70
N TRP A 117 -2.25 -9.00 -9.48
CA TRP A 117 -1.42 -8.86 -8.28
C TRP A 117 -1.62 -10.04 -7.33
N ALA A 118 -0.54 -10.62 -6.83
CA ALA A 118 -0.56 -11.63 -5.79
C ALA A 118 0.08 -11.07 -4.53
N ILE A 119 -0.70 -10.89 -3.45
CA ILE A 119 -0.23 -10.27 -2.21
C ILE A 119 -0.18 -11.34 -1.13
N ILE A 120 1.02 -11.57 -0.61
CA ILE A 120 1.28 -12.58 0.42
C ILE A 120 1.72 -11.83 1.67
N GLY A 121 1.17 -12.13 2.84
CA GLY A 121 1.61 -11.43 4.05
C GLY A 121 1.09 -11.97 5.37
N PRO A 122 1.75 -11.58 6.48
CA PRO A 122 1.38 -12.00 7.82
C PRO A 122 0.21 -11.19 8.37
N HIS A 123 -0.51 -11.83 9.27
CA HIS A 123 -1.47 -11.21 10.17
C HIS A 123 -0.72 -10.60 11.36
N ASN A 124 -0.69 -9.27 11.46
CA ASN A 124 -0.08 -8.54 12.56
C ASN A 124 -1.17 -7.82 13.35
N TRP A 125 -1.43 -8.24 14.59
CA TRP A 125 -2.35 -7.56 15.52
C TRP A 125 -3.72 -7.20 14.90
N TYR A 126 -4.45 -8.18 14.38
CA TYR A 126 -5.77 -7.96 13.76
C TYR A 126 -5.74 -7.15 12.45
N GLY A 127 -4.58 -7.05 11.79
CA GLY A 127 -4.45 -6.34 10.51
C GLY A 127 -3.31 -6.83 9.62
N ALA A 128 -3.16 -6.18 8.47
CA ALA A 128 -1.99 -6.33 7.60
C ALA A 128 -0.73 -5.73 8.25
N SER A 129 0.44 -6.10 7.73
CA SER A 129 1.71 -5.50 8.13
C SER A 129 1.75 -3.99 7.83
N SER A 130 2.65 -3.28 8.52
CA SER A 130 2.72 -1.82 8.40
C SER A 130 3.18 -1.39 7.02
N ASN A 131 4.19 -2.05 6.43
CA ASN A 131 4.67 -1.70 5.10
C ASN A 131 3.65 -2.00 4.01
N LEU A 132 2.91 -3.12 4.13
CA LEU A 132 1.84 -3.43 3.19
C LEU A 132 0.72 -2.39 3.27
N LYS A 133 0.32 -2.00 4.49
CA LYS A 133 -0.68 -0.95 4.70
C LYS A 133 -0.21 0.41 4.16
N LEU A 134 1.06 0.78 4.36
CA LEU A 134 1.65 2.00 3.80
C LEU A 134 1.60 2.03 2.27
N MET A 135 1.89 0.90 1.60
CA MET A 135 1.76 0.80 0.15
C MET A 135 0.32 1.09 -0.29
N PHE A 136 -0.67 0.48 0.35
CA PHE A 136 -2.08 0.69 0.02
C PHE A 136 -2.57 2.11 0.36
N ASP A 137 -2.11 2.71 1.47
CA ASP A 137 -2.41 4.12 1.81
C ASP A 137 -1.87 5.10 0.77
N ARG A 138 -0.76 4.74 0.12
CA ARG A 138 -0.16 5.50 -0.98
C ARG A 138 -0.86 5.26 -2.32
N LEU A 139 -1.65 4.20 -2.44
CA LEU A 139 -2.44 3.85 -3.62
C LEU A 139 -3.85 4.41 -3.62
N VAL A 140 -4.24 5.23 -2.64
CA VAL A 140 -5.54 5.92 -2.66
C VAL A 140 -5.74 6.71 -3.96
N CYS A 141 -4.66 7.25 -4.55
CA CYS A 141 -4.72 7.97 -5.82
C CYS A 141 -5.12 7.12 -7.03
N MET A 142 -5.05 5.78 -6.96
CA MET A 142 -5.47 4.93 -8.09
C MET A 142 -6.98 5.01 -8.35
N ASN A 143 -7.76 5.46 -7.36
CA ASN A 143 -9.19 5.74 -7.47
C ASN A 143 -9.41 7.25 -7.62
N GLY A 144 -9.59 7.72 -8.86
CA GLY A 144 -9.97 9.11 -9.14
C GLY A 144 -8.88 10.15 -8.96
N GLY A 145 -7.65 9.76 -8.62
CA GLY A 145 -6.55 10.71 -8.42
C GLY A 145 -6.25 11.54 -9.66
N ASN A 146 -5.79 12.78 -9.48
CA ASN A 146 -5.54 13.71 -10.58
C ASN A 146 -4.36 13.23 -11.47
N PRO A 147 -4.58 12.91 -12.75
CA PRO A 147 -3.52 12.44 -13.64
C PRO A 147 -2.66 13.59 -14.20
N ASN A 148 -3.05 14.85 -13.97
CA ASN A 148 -2.38 16.03 -14.50
C ASN A 148 -2.20 17.10 -13.43
N GLU A 149 -1.08 16.99 -12.72
CA GLU A 149 -0.65 17.92 -11.68
C GLU A 149 -0.58 19.39 -12.13
N LYS A 150 -0.35 19.68 -13.42
CA LYS A 150 -0.22 21.06 -13.91
C LYS A 150 -1.52 21.85 -13.72
N LEU A 151 -2.66 21.18 -13.68
CA LEU A 151 -3.98 21.80 -13.46
C LEU A 151 -4.09 22.45 -12.07
N ILE A 152 -3.28 21.99 -11.12
CA ILE A 152 -3.27 22.47 -9.74
C ILE A 152 -1.97 23.20 -9.36
N ASP A 153 -1.11 23.56 -10.33
CA ASP A 153 0.15 24.32 -10.07
C ASP A 153 1.01 23.70 -8.94
N HIS A 154 1.06 22.35 -8.90
CA HIS A 154 1.77 21.53 -7.91
C HIS A 154 1.38 21.83 -6.45
N LYS A 155 0.59 20.92 -5.86
CA LYS A 155 0.15 20.97 -4.45
C LYS A 155 -0.54 22.27 -4.02
N ASN A 156 -1.20 23.00 -4.94
CA ASN A 156 -2.05 24.13 -4.58
C ASN A 156 -3.46 23.64 -4.19
N PRO A 157 -3.86 23.77 -2.91
CA PRO A 157 -5.15 23.23 -2.46
C PRO A 157 -6.34 24.00 -3.02
N GLU A 158 -6.25 25.33 -3.19
CA GLU A 158 -7.37 26.12 -3.73
C GLU A 158 -7.66 25.77 -5.19
N LYS A 159 -6.63 25.59 -6.01
CA LYS A 159 -6.80 25.14 -7.40
C LYS A 159 -7.34 23.72 -7.47
N ALA A 160 -6.90 22.82 -6.58
CA ALA A 160 -7.42 21.47 -6.52
C ALA A 160 -8.91 21.44 -6.16
N MET A 161 -9.31 22.14 -5.08
CA MET A 161 -10.73 22.26 -4.71
C MET A 161 -11.56 22.85 -5.86
N ALA A 162 -11.07 23.89 -6.55
CA ALA A 162 -11.76 24.44 -7.71
C ALA A 162 -11.85 23.46 -8.89
N LEU A 163 -10.79 22.67 -9.13
CA LEU A 163 -10.78 21.63 -10.17
C LEU A 163 -11.82 20.54 -9.89
N GLU A 164 -11.92 20.07 -8.65
CA GLU A 164 -12.88 19.02 -8.27
C GLU A 164 -14.34 19.39 -8.52
N HIS A 165 -14.67 20.68 -8.48
CA HIS A 165 -16.02 21.19 -8.79
C HIS A 165 -16.25 21.50 -10.27
N SER A 166 -15.27 21.27 -11.14
CA SER A 166 -15.36 21.60 -12.57
C SER A 166 -15.86 20.41 -13.40
N ALA A 167 -16.56 20.69 -14.50
CA ALA A 167 -17.07 19.65 -15.40
C ALA A 167 -15.95 18.78 -16.01
N GLN A 168 -14.75 19.34 -16.20
CA GLN A 168 -13.59 18.57 -16.70
C GLN A 168 -13.10 17.51 -15.72
N TRP A 169 -13.43 17.62 -14.42
CA TRP A 169 -13.02 16.65 -13.41
C TRP A 169 -13.67 15.28 -13.62
N GLU A 170 -14.92 15.26 -14.11
CA GLU A 170 -15.64 14.03 -14.42
C GLU A 170 -14.91 13.18 -15.48
N ASP A 171 -14.18 13.81 -16.42
CA ASP A 171 -13.37 13.11 -17.44
C ASP A 171 -11.99 12.65 -16.91
N LEU A 172 -11.42 13.40 -15.95
CA LEU A 172 -10.08 13.16 -15.43
C LEU A 172 -10.06 12.10 -14.31
N SER A 173 -11.08 12.12 -13.45
CA SER A 173 -11.19 11.29 -12.25
C SER A 173 -11.74 9.91 -12.60
N VAL A 174 -10.83 8.97 -12.88
CA VAL A 174 -11.16 7.59 -13.24
C VAL A 174 -10.44 6.60 -12.32
N ASN A 175 -10.88 5.34 -12.32
CA ASN A 175 -10.08 4.26 -11.75
C ASN A 175 -8.91 3.94 -12.68
N HIS A 176 -7.70 4.30 -12.27
CA HIS A 176 -6.52 4.21 -13.14
C HIS A 176 -6.01 2.79 -13.35
N LEU A 177 -6.39 1.87 -12.45
CA LEU A 177 -5.93 0.48 -12.45
C LEU A 177 -7.07 -0.54 -12.66
N GLU A 178 -8.22 -0.07 -13.15
CA GLU A 178 -9.41 -0.88 -13.38
C GLU A 178 -9.15 -2.09 -14.29
N GLY A 179 -9.91 -3.16 -14.07
CA GLY A 179 -9.88 -4.38 -14.88
C GLY A 179 -8.88 -5.44 -14.42
N ARG A 180 -7.98 -5.12 -13.48
CA ARG A 180 -7.03 -6.08 -12.90
C ARG A 180 -7.70 -7.06 -11.94
N SER A 181 -7.02 -8.16 -11.67
CA SER A 181 -7.40 -9.11 -10.61
C SER A 181 -6.34 -9.10 -9.51
N ALA A 182 -6.73 -9.26 -8.25
CA ALA A 182 -5.80 -9.46 -7.17
C ALA A 182 -6.18 -10.66 -6.29
N GLY A 183 -5.17 -11.33 -5.74
CA GLY A 183 -5.30 -12.40 -4.76
C GLY A 183 -4.54 -12.07 -3.49
N PHE A 184 -5.04 -12.54 -2.35
CA PHE A 184 -4.47 -12.33 -1.03
C PHE A 184 -4.28 -13.67 -0.31
N PHE A 185 -3.03 -14.00 -0.01
CA PHE A 185 -2.68 -15.10 0.88
C PHE A 185 -2.19 -14.56 2.22
N CYS A 186 -3.10 -14.57 3.20
CA CYS A 186 -2.85 -14.13 4.55
C CYS A 186 -2.42 -15.34 5.41
N TYR A 187 -1.53 -15.13 6.38
CA TYR A 187 -1.18 -16.19 7.32
C TYR A 187 -0.91 -15.66 8.72
N GLY A 188 -1.13 -16.48 9.75
CA GLY A 188 -0.84 -16.14 11.14
C GLY A 188 -0.49 -17.36 11.98
N ASP A 189 -0.10 -17.14 13.22
CA ASP A 189 0.27 -18.18 14.18
C ASP A 189 -0.71 -18.33 15.34
N GLU A 190 -1.81 -17.57 15.31
CA GLU A 190 -2.85 -17.55 16.35
C GLU A 190 -2.30 -17.29 17.76
N GLY A 191 -1.27 -16.43 17.86
CA GLY A 191 -0.62 -16.09 19.12
C GLY A 191 0.41 -17.14 19.57
N GLY A 192 0.82 -18.05 18.69
CA GLY A 192 1.84 -19.07 18.97
C GLY A 192 1.48 -19.91 20.20
N ASP A 193 2.37 -19.99 21.17
CA ASP A 193 2.16 -20.66 22.45
C ASP A 193 1.66 -19.73 23.57
N GLU A 194 1.19 -18.53 23.25
CA GLU A 194 0.76 -17.54 24.24
C GLU A 194 -0.68 -17.75 24.73
N MET A 195 -1.47 -18.62 24.09
CA MET A 195 -2.89 -18.83 24.41
C MET A 195 -3.09 -19.92 25.48
N ASP A 196 -3.94 -19.64 26.48
CA ASP A 196 -4.39 -20.61 27.48
C ASP A 196 -5.57 -21.48 26.98
N GLU A 197 -5.99 -22.45 27.79
CA GLU A 197 -7.09 -23.36 27.46
C GLU A 197 -8.44 -22.67 27.25
N THR A 198 -8.58 -21.41 27.68
CA THR A 198 -9.79 -20.62 27.49
C THR A 198 -9.74 -19.74 26.24
N GLY A 199 -8.69 -19.86 25.42
CA GLY A 199 -8.47 -19.02 24.25
C GLY A 199 -8.02 -17.61 24.61
N ARG A 200 -7.43 -17.37 25.79
CA ARG A 200 -6.95 -16.04 26.21
C ARG A 200 -5.42 -15.99 26.29
N PRO A 201 -4.78 -14.83 26.08
CA PRO A 201 -3.35 -14.71 26.26
C PRO A 201 -2.95 -15.01 27.73
N LYS A 202 -2.05 -15.97 27.96
CA LYS A 202 -1.54 -16.42 29.27
C LYS A 202 -1.07 -15.24 30.13
N LYS A 203 -0.38 -14.26 29.52
CA LYS A 203 0.18 -13.08 30.19
C LYS A 203 -0.86 -12.03 30.60
N LEU A 204 -2.09 -12.10 30.07
CA LEU A 204 -3.12 -11.10 30.33
C LEU A 204 -3.59 -11.17 31.79
N ARG A 205 -3.39 -10.10 32.56
CA ARG A 205 -3.85 -10.01 33.96
C ARG A 205 -5.35 -9.80 34.06
N HIS A 206 -5.91 -8.95 33.21
CA HIS A 206 -7.33 -8.63 33.18
C HIS A 206 -8.05 -9.50 32.13
N LYS A 207 -8.20 -10.80 32.43
CA LYS A 207 -8.80 -11.79 31.50
C LYS A 207 -10.19 -11.39 30.99
N ALA A 208 -10.96 -10.65 31.78
CA ALA A 208 -12.29 -10.15 31.41
C ALA A 208 -12.28 -9.09 30.29
N TRP A 209 -11.13 -8.51 29.94
CA TRP A 209 -11.01 -7.53 28.84
C TRP A 209 -10.78 -8.19 27.48
N PHE A 210 -10.60 -9.51 27.45
CA PHE A 210 -10.44 -10.28 26.23
C PHE A 210 -11.47 -11.40 26.25
N ASN A 211 -12.56 -11.22 25.49
CA ASN A 211 -13.53 -12.26 25.25
C ASN A 211 -13.22 -12.89 23.87
N PRO A 212 -12.73 -14.14 23.79
CA PRO A 212 -12.41 -14.79 22.52
C PRO A 212 -13.60 -14.89 21.57
N ASP A 213 -14.82 -14.98 22.11
CA ASP A 213 -16.07 -15.04 21.33
C ASP A 213 -16.43 -13.69 20.68
N GLU A 214 -15.77 -12.61 21.10
CA GLU A 214 -15.94 -11.25 20.56
C GLU A 214 -14.72 -10.80 19.74
N GLU A 215 -13.84 -11.72 19.34
CA GLU A 215 -12.76 -11.39 18.42
C GLU A 215 -13.32 -10.84 17.09
N PRO A 216 -12.63 -9.89 16.45
CA PRO A 216 -13.22 -9.06 15.41
C PRO A 216 -13.55 -9.79 14.10
N PHE A 217 -13.09 -11.04 13.92
CA PHE A 217 -13.21 -11.76 12.66
C PHE A 217 -13.71 -13.20 12.88
N GLU A 218 -14.78 -13.58 12.18
CA GLU A 218 -15.17 -15.00 12.05
C GLU A 218 -14.17 -15.76 11.17
N ASN A 219 -13.64 -15.10 10.15
CA ASN A 219 -12.57 -15.60 9.31
C ASN A 219 -11.38 -14.64 9.37
N ALA A 220 -10.25 -15.10 9.89
CA ALA A 220 -9.06 -14.27 10.08
C ALA A 220 -8.49 -13.64 8.79
N ARG A 221 -8.93 -14.07 7.60
CA ARG A 221 -8.64 -13.36 6.34
C ARG A 221 -9.14 -11.91 6.36
N ASP A 222 -10.20 -11.63 7.11
CA ASP A 222 -10.87 -10.32 7.21
C ASP A 222 -9.99 -9.24 7.86
N ALA A 223 -8.88 -9.62 8.49
CA ALA A 223 -7.81 -8.70 8.85
C ALA A 223 -7.25 -7.90 7.65
N TYR A 224 -7.41 -8.43 6.44
CA TYR A 224 -7.02 -7.79 5.17
C TYR A 224 -8.20 -7.14 4.44
N ALA A 225 -9.41 -7.16 5.00
CA ALA A 225 -10.61 -6.61 4.38
C ALA A 225 -10.41 -5.15 3.90
N PRO A 226 -9.78 -4.24 4.67
CA PRO A 226 -9.57 -2.86 4.18
C PRO A 226 -8.79 -2.79 2.86
N LEU A 227 -7.80 -3.67 2.65
CA LEU A 227 -6.98 -3.69 1.43
C LEU A 227 -7.78 -4.31 0.27
N VAL A 228 -8.50 -5.39 0.54
CA VAL A 228 -9.38 -6.06 -0.42
C VAL A 228 -10.48 -5.13 -0.91
N TRP A 229 -11.13 -4.41 0.02
CA TRP A 229 -12.18 -3.44 -0.31
C TRP A 229 -11.62 -2.22 -1.04
N GLN A 230 -10.42 -1.74 -0.71
CA GLN A 230 -9.77 -0.68 -1.49
C GLN A 230 -9.52 -1.12 -2.94
N SER A 231 -9.05 -2.35 -3.17
CA SER A 231 -8.87 -2.91 -4.51
C SER A 231 -10.20 -2.95 -5.27
N ARG A 232 -11.24 -3.53 -4.67
CA ARG A 232 -12.59 -3.63 -5.26
C ARG A 232 -13.18 -2.25 -5.56
N TYR A 233 -13.04 -1.31 -4.63
CA TYR A 233 -13.48 0.08 -4.80
C TYR A 233 -12.77 0.77 -5.97
N SER A 234 -11.55 0.34 -6.29
CA SER A 234 -10.74 0.89 -7.39
C SER A 234 -10.85 0.10 -8.70
N GLY A 235 -11.88 -0.74 -8.86
CA GLY A 235 -12.10 -1.52 -10.08
C GLY A 235 -11.16 -2.71 -10.26
N ILE A 236 -10.45 -3.13 -9.20
CA ILE A 236 -9.60 -4.32 -9.19
C ILE A 236 -10.39 -5.43 -8.51
N GLU A 237 -10.74 -6.47 -9.26
CA GLU A 237 -11.51 -7.56 -8.68
C GLU A 237 -10.64 -8.39 -7.74
N VAL A 238 -11.23 -8.78 -6.62
CA VAL A 238 -10.63 -9.72 -5.66
C VAL A 238 -11.66 -10.81 -5.43
N PRO A 239 -11.61 -11.92 -6.18
CA PRO A 239 -12.53 -13.03 -5.97
C PRO A 239 -12.35 -13.62 -4.57
N ASP A 240 -13.44 -13.99 -3.90
CA ASP A 240 -13.37 -14.57 -2.55
C ASP A 240 -12.55 -15.86 -2.52
N GLU A 241 -12.50 -16.61 -3.63
CA GLU A 241 -11.68 -17.81 -3.76
C GLU A 241 -10.18 -17.53 -3.84
N LEU A 242 -9.78 -16.30 -4.15
CA LEU A 242 -8.39 -15.83 -4.16
C LEU A 242 -8.00 -15.10 -2.88
N TRP A 243 -8.89 -15.01 -1.89
CA TRP A 243 -8.64 -14.40 -0.58
C TRP A 243 -8.70 -15.46 0.53
N THR A 244 -7.52 -15.87 1.01
CA THR A 244 -7.36 -17.01 1.92
C THR A 244 -6.58 -16.59 3.17
N TYR A 245 -6.91 -17.23 4.30
CA TYR A 245 -6.08 -17.23 5.50
C TYR A 245 -5.63 -18.67 5.83
N CYS A 246 -4.37 -18.83 6.25
CA CYS A 246 -3.83 -20.09 6.74
C CYS A 246 -3.05 -19.91 8.04
N THR A 247 -3.11 -20.93 8.90
CA THR A 247 -2.37 -20.93 10.18
C THR A 247 -1.08 -21.73 10.06
N THR A 248 0.01 -21.23 10.64
CA THR A 248 1.31 -21.92 10.72
C THR A 248 1.96 -21.71 12.08
N GLY A 249 2.57 -22.76 12.65
CA GLY A 249 3.21 -22.74 13.97
C GLY A 249 2.33 -22.41 15.18
N LYS A 250 1.02 -22.71 15.10
CA LYS A 250 0.10 -22.61 16.24
C LYS A 250 0.57 -23.45 17.42
N GLY A 251 0.53 -22.89 18.62
CA GLY A 251 0.95 -23.57 19.85
C GLY A 251 2.46 -23.71 20.03
N LEU A 252 3.27 -23.15 19.13
CA LEU A 252 4.73 -23.16 19.21
C LEU A 252 5.26 -21.78 19.62
N PRO A 253 6.44 -21.72 20.27
CA PRO A 253 7.16 -20.47 20.44
C PRO A 253 7.43 -19.82 19.08
N TYR A 254 7.37 -18.48 19.00
CA TYR A 254 7.63 -17.76 17.74
C TYR A 254 8.96 -18.15 17.07
N SER A 255 10.00 -18.47 17.84
CA SER A 255 11.31 -18.91 17.31
C SER A 255 11.27 -20.26 16.59
N ASN A 256 10.26 -21.09 16.84
CA ASN A 256 10.08 -22.42 16.23
C ASN A 256 9.00 -22.37 15.13
N ASN A 257 8.74 -21.17 14.63
CA ASN A 257 7.83 -20.90 13.54
C ASN A 257 8.53 -19.98 12.52
N GLN A 258 9.73 -20.36 12.06
CA GLN A 258 10.45 -19.63 11.01
C GLN A 258 10.13 -20.19 9.62
N SER A 259 10.84 -19.72 8.59
CA SER A 259 10.61 -20.15 7.21
C SER A 259 10.98 -21.63 7.02
N GLU A 260 12.06 -22.09 7.67
CA GLU A 260 12.54 -23.47 7.68
C GLU A 260 11.59 -24.45 8.40
N ASP A 261 10.77 -23.95 9.33
CA ASP A 261 9.73 -24.74 10.00
C ASP A 261 8.48 -24.82 9.11
N MET A 262 8.03 -23.67 8.59
CA MET A 262 6.86 -23.57 7.71
C MET A 262 6.95 -24.49 6.50
N ILE A 263 8.12 -24.61 5.85
CA ILE A 263 8.28 -25.49 4.67
C ILE A 263 8.12 -26.98 5.00
N ARG A 264 8.15 -27.37 6.27
CA ARG A 264 7.92 -28.75 6.73
C ARG A 264 6.45 -29.01 7.07
N GLU A 265 5.63 -27.97 7.16
CA GLU A 265 4.19 -28.07 7.41
C GLU A 265 3.45 -28.41 6.10
N ALA A 266 3.27 -29.70 5.83
CA ALA A 266 2.68 -30.18 4.58
C ALA A 266 1.29 -29.60 4.28
N GLU A 267 0.45 -29.43 5.31
CA GLU A 267 -0.90 -28.85 5.17
C GLU A 267 -0.84 -27.38 4.76
N PHE A 268 -0.03 -26.56 5.44
CA PHE A 268 0.14 -25.15 5.12
C PHE A 268 0.72 -24.95 3.71
N MET A 269 1.78 -25.69 3.37
CA MET A 269 2.40 -25.61 2.05
C MET A 269 1.48 -26.12 0.94
N GLY A 270 0.68 -27.16 1.20
CA GLY A 270 -0.33 -27.66 0.27
C GLY A 270 -1.46 -26.65 0.04
N ALA A 271 -1.89 -25.94 1.08
CA ALA A 271 -2.88 -24.87 0.96
C ALA A 271 -2.34 -23.69 0.13
N PHE A 272 -1.08 -23.29 0.34
CA PHE A 272 -0.42 -22.26 -0.45
C PHE A 272 -0.28 -22.64 -1.94
N ASP A 273 0.13 -23.88 -2.21
CA ASP A 273 0.24 -24.39 -3.58
C ASP A 273 -1.13 -24.42 -4.26
N THR A 274 -2.16 -24.89 -3.56
CA THR A 274 -3.53 -24.93 -4.09
C THR A 274 -4.06 -23.53 -4.39
N TRP A 275 -3.79 -22.56 -3.51
CA TRP A 275 -4.14 -21.16 -3.75
C TRP A 275 -3.37 -20.58 -4.95
N THR A 276 -2.08 -20.90 -5.09
CA THR A 276 -1.26 -20.48 -6.23
C THR A 276 -1.81 -21.03 -7.55
N ASP A 277 -2.17 -22.30 -7.59
CA ASP A 277 -2.71 -22.95 -8.78
C ASP A 277 -4.08 -22.35 -9.15
N ARG A 278 -4.92 -22.07 -8.15
CA ARG A 278 -6.20 -21.37 -8.33
C ARG A 278 -6.02 -19.95 -8.85
N PHE A 279 -5.08 -19.20 -8.28
CA PHE A 279 -4.72 -17.87 -8.75
C PHE A 279 -4.32 -17.91 -10.22
N ALA A 280 -3.40 -18.80 -10.60
CA ALA A 280 -2.94 -18.94 -11.98
C ALA A 280 -4.08 -19.30 -12.93
N ALA A 281 -4.93 -20.26 -12.56
CA ALA A 281 -6.08 -20.65 -13.37
C ALA A 281 -7.06 -19.50 -13.57
N PHE A 282 -7.40 -18.77 -12.49
CA PHE A 282 -8.34 -17.66 -12.54
C PHE A 282 -7.83 -16.51 -13.42
N VAL A 283 -6.62 -16.00 -13.13
CA VAL A 283 -6.10 -14.83 -13.83
C VAL A 283 -5.70 -15.16 -15.28
N GLY A 284 -5.24 -16.39 -15.52
CA GLY A 284 -4.95 -16.88 -16.87
C GLY A 284 -6.21 -17.02 -17.73
N ALA A 285 -7.32 -17.48 -17.15
CA ALA A 285 -8.60 -17.58 -17.84
C ALA A 285 -9.20 -16.20 -18.16
N LYS A 286 -9.05 -15.22 -17.26
CA LYS A 286 -9.45 -13.83 -17.52
C LYS A 286 -8.60 -13.19 -18.63
N GLY A 287 -7.30 -13.45 -18.60
CA GLY A 287 -6.36 -12.91 -19.57
C GLY A 287 -5.96 -11.46 -19.28
N LYS A 288 -5.27 -10.87 -20.26
CA LYS A 288 -4.59 -9.58 -20.12
C LYS A 288 -5.56 -8.41 -19.99
N VAL A 289 -5.14 -7.38 -19.28
CA VAL A 289 -5.89 -6.16 -19.02
C VAL A 289 -5.45 -5.05 -19.99
N GLU A 290 -6.41 -4.34 -20.57
CA GLU A 290 -6.09 -3.16 -21.37
C GLU A 290 -5.51 -2.05 -20.47
N PRO A 291 -4.43 -1.37 -20.89
CA PRO A 291 -3.89 -0.28 -20.12
C PRO A 291 -4.87 0.88 -19.93
N GLY A 292 -4.87 1.48 -18.74
CA GLY A 292 -5.67 2.67 -18.46
C GLY A 292 -5.22 3.89 -19.27
N ARG A 293 -6.10 4.90 -19.37
CA ARG A 293 -5.82 6.15 -20.08
C ARG A 293 -4.60 6.90 -19.51
N TRP A 294 -4.47 6.90 -18.18
CA TRP A 294 -3.42 7.62 -17.46
C TRP A 294 -2.44 6.62 -16.85
N ARG A 295 -1.46 6.23 -17.65
CA ARG A 295 -0.44 5.24 -17.27
C ARG A 295 0.50 5.81 -16.21
N ALA A 296 0.83 4.97 -15.22
CA ALA A 296 1.96 5.23 -14.34
C ALA A 296 3.28 4.82 -15.01
N TYR A 297 3.22 3.79 -15.86
CA TYR A 297 4.34 3.43 -16.73
C TYR A 297 4.66 4.57 -17.71
N GLY A 298 5.92 4.98 -17.75
CA GLY A 298 6.38 6.10 -18.57
C GLY A 298 6.00 7.48 -18.04
N TYR A 299 5.42 7.57 -16.83
CA TYR A 299 5.17 8.86 -16.19
C TYR A 299 6.48 9.55 -15.80
N GLU A 300 6.66 10.77 -16.28
CA GLU A 300 7.74 11.66 -15.85
C GLU A 300 7.14 12.81 -15.04
N ALA A 301 7.56 12.93 -13.78
CA ALA A 301 7.09 14.00 -12.91
C ALA A 301 7.47 15.38 -13.49
N PRO A 302 6.54 16.34 -13.58
CA PRO A 302 6.86 17.68 -14.07
C PRO A 302 7.78 18.40 -13.08
N GLY A 303 8.70 19.22 -13.59
CA GLY A 303 9.54 20.06 -12.73
C GLY A 303 8.73 21.09 -11.95
N HIS A 304 8.93 21.17 -10.64
CA HIS A 304 8.10 21.93 -9.71
C HIS A 304 8.83 23.08 -8.98
N ARG A 305 10.09 23.39 -9.32
CA ARG A 305 10.93 24.41 -8.65
C ARG A 305 10.25 25.75 -8.34
N TRP A 306 9.46 26.29 -9.27
CA TRP A 306 8.74 27.55 -9.07
C TRP A 306 7.51 27.39 -8.17
N ALA A 307 6.82 26.25 -8.27
CA ALA A 307 5.72 25.92 -7.40
C ALA A 307 6.21 25.69 -5.95
N ASP A 308 7.34 25.00 -5.77
CA ASP A 308 7.99 24.84 -4.46
C ASP A 308 8.29 26.18 -3.81
N ALA A 309 8.80 27.15 -4.58
CA ALA A 309 9.06 28.49 -4.07
C ALA A 309 7.77 29.19 -3.60
N LYS A 310 6.67 29.02 -4.34
CA LYS A 310 5.35 29.54 -3.93
C LYS A 310 4.84 28.84 -2.66
N LEU A 311 5.02 27.52 -2.55
CA LEU A 311 4.61 26.74 -1.38
C LEU A 311 5.42 27.13 -0.14
N ALA A 312 6.74 27.34 -0.30
CA ALA A 312 7.59 27.82 0.78
C ALA A 312 7.16 29.22 1.25
N TRP A 313 6.81 30.12 0.32
CA TRP A 313 6.26 31.43 0.68
C TRP A 313 4.91 31.32 1.40
N ARG A 314 4.03 30.41 0.93
CA ARG A 314 2.76 30.11 1.59
C ARG A 314 2.98 29.61 3.02
N ASP A 315 3.89 28.67 3.23
CA ASP A 315 4.25 28.14 4.56
C ASP A 315 4.69 29.27 5.51
N VAL A 316 5.57 30.17 5.05
CA VAL A 316 6.01 31.32 5.84
C VAL A 316 4.83 32.22 6.23
N ARG A 317 3.89 32.47 5.31
CA ARG A 317 2.68 33.25 5.61
C ARG A 317 1.77 32.59 6.64
N MET A 318 1.54 31.27 6.52
CA MET A 318 0.75 30.50 7.48
C MET A 318 1.35 30.60 8.90
N ARG A 319 2.68 30.48 9.00
CA ARG A 319 3.40 30.53 10.29
C ARG A 319 3.31 31.85 11.04
N VAL A 320 2.97 32.94 10.36
CA VAL A 320 2.76 34.26 10.96
C VAL A 320 1.29 34.64 11.08
N GLY A 321 0.37 33.67 10.95
CA GLY A 321 -1.08 33.87 11.07
C GLY A 321 -1.67 34.73 9.94
N ARG A 322 -1.10 34.60 8.73
CA ARG A 322 -1.51 35.35 7.54
C ARG A 322 -1.88 34.41 6.41
N ALA A 323 -2.76 33.45 6.68
CA ALA A 323 -3.28 32.55 5.68
C ALA A 323 -3.81 33.30 4.44
N PRO A 324 -3.75 32.70 3.23
CA PRO A 324 -4.29 33.32 2.02
C PRO A 324 -5.79 33.65 2.17
N GLU A 325 -6.21 34.83 1.70
CA GLU A 325 -7.63 35.21 1.73
C GLU A 325 -8.48 34.23 0.92
N GLY A 326 -9.68 33.91 1.41
CA GLY A 326 -10.59 32.96 0.79
C GLY A 326 -10.14 31.48 0.85
N SER A 327 -9.07 31.17 1.58
CA SER A 327 -8.59 29.79 1.76
C SER A 327 -9.22 29.10 2.96
N SER A 328 -9.25 27.77 2.94
CA SER A 328 -9.70 26.96 4.09
C SER A 328 -8.90 27.23 5.37
N PRO A 329 -7.55 27.34 5.34
CA PRO A 329 -6.80 27.71 6.53
C PRO A 329 -7.18 29.08 7.10
N ARG A 330 -7.50 30.07 6.24
CA ARG A 330 -7.97 31.38 6.71
C ARG A 330 -9.32 31.30 7.42
N ALA A 331 -10.25 30.52 6.88
CA ALA A 331 -11.53 30.28 7.54
C ALA A 331 -11.35 29.57 8.90
N GLN A 332 -10.44 28.61 8.99
CA GLN A 332 -10.11 27.92 10.24
C GLN A 332 -9.48 28.88 11.28
N GLU A 333 -8.58 29.77 10.86
CA GLU A 333 -8.03 30.85 11.71
C GLU A 333 -9.14 31.78 12.23
N GLU A 334 -10.06 32.22 11.36
CA GLU A 334 -11.16 33.13 11.73
C GLU A 334 -12.17 32.48 12.68
N LEU A 335 -12.36 31.17 12.57
CA LEU A 335 -13.20 30.38 13.47
C LEU A 335 -12.48 29.98 14.77
N GLY A 336 -11.19 30.28 14.91
CA GLY A 336 -10.38 29.87 16.06
C GLY A 336 -10.24 28.35 16.21
N LEU A 337 -10.29 27.60 15.10
CA LEU A 337 -10.19 26.14 15.10
C LEU A 337 -8.74 25.65 15.21
N ASN A 338 -7.79 26.49 14.80
CA ASN A 338 -6.39 26.12 14.69
C ASN A 338 -5.50 27.12 15.44
N GLU A 339 -4.60 26.60 16.28
CA GLU A 339 -3.50 27.35 16.89
C GLU A 339 -2.16 27.07 16.17
N ASP A 340 -2.21 26.97 14.84
CA ASP A 340 -1.08 26.50 14.01
C ASP A 340 -0.04 27.59 13.70
N ALA A 341 -0.30 28.85 14.06
CA ALA A 341 0.57 29.99 13.76
C ALA A 341 1.84 29.96 14.64
N VAL A 342 2.83 29.18 14.20
CA VAL A 342 4.05 28.92 14.97
C VAL A 342 5.32 29.14 14.18
N LEU A 343 6.25 29.88 14.81
CA LEU A 343 7.55 30.16 14.21
C LEU A 343 8.47 28.94 14.19
N ASN A 344 8.28 27.92 15.05
CA ASN A 344 9.09 26.70 15.03
C ASN A 344 8.23 25.43 14.90
N ARG A 345 8.19 24.87 13.70
CA ARG A 345 7.46 23.62 13.36
C ARG A 345 8.10 22.35 13.90
N HIS A 346 9.35 22.40 14.36
CA HIS A 346 10.05 21.20 14.84
C HIS A 346 9.68 20.83 16.28
N LYS A 347 9.07 21.77 17.02
CA LYS A 347 8.63 21.54 18.38
C LYS A 347 7.22 20.94 18.38
N SER A 348 7.07 19.73 18.94
CA SER A 348 5.78 19.04 19.02
C SER A 348 4.79 19.75 19.95
N GLU A 349 3.49 19.52 19.73
CA GLU A 349 2.43 20.05 20.60
C GLU A 349 2.61 19.64 22.06
N GLY A 350 2.98 18.39 22.32
CA GLY A 350 3.28 17.94 23.68
C GLY A 350 4.43 18.69 24.34
N ALA A 351 5.43 19.15 23.57
CA ALA A 351 6.51 19.98 24.11
C ALA A 351 6.07 21.44 24.31
N ARG A 352 5.11 21.95 23.53
CA ARG A 352 4.53 23.29 23.71
C ARG A 352 3.64 23.35 24.93
N LEU A 353 2.79 22.35 25.12
CA LEU A 353 1.90 22.23 26.28
C LEU A 353 2.63 22.18 27.63
N ARG A 354 3.92 21.81 27.63
CA ARG A 354 4.74 21.67 28.83
C ARG A 354 5.66 22.87 29.12
N GLU A 355 5.60 23.92 28.30
CA GLU A 355 6.19 25.23 28.59
C GLU A 355 5.12 26.16 29.15
#